data_AF-A0A7S1VUS7-F1
#
_entry.id   AF-A0A7S1VUS7-F1
#
_cell.length_a   1.000
_cell.length_b   1.000
_cell.length_c   1.000
_cell.angle_alpha   90.00
_cell.angle_beta   90.00
_cell.angle_gamma   90.00
#
_symmetry.space_group_name_H-M   'P 1'
#
loop_
_entity.id
_entity.type
_entity.pdbx_description
1 polymer ?
#
loop_
_entity_poly.entity_id
_entity_poly.type
_entity_poly.pdbx_seq_one_letter_code
_entity_poly.pdbx_strand_id
1 'polypeptide(L)'
;EVMNRVNVFSTVMPHCDPNALTGATLQRCDHCQRGGIKLAKCSGCALAKFCSRECQAKAWKNTHKYVCKASKHRFEEGTQVVLYGLVKAAQHNGKTAVVVKFLPETGRFCIELPPNSEGESPIQLSTKPQNLQRKM
;
A
#
# COMPACT_ATOMS: atom_id res chain seq x y z
N GLU A 1 -7.87 -22.42 -49.66
CA GLU A 1 -6.72 -21.51 -49.49
C GLU A 1 -6.83 -20.77 -48.15
N VAL A 2 -6.20 -21.32 -47.11
CA VAL A 2 -6.31 -20.86 -45.70
C VAL A 2 -5.65 -19.48 -45.47
N MET A 3 -4.78 -19.08 -46.40
CA MET A 3 -4.02 -17.82 -46.36
C MET A 3 -4.90 -16.57 -46.53
N ASN A 4 -6.08 -16.68 -47.14
CA ASN A 4 -6.95 -15.52 -47.38
C ASN A 4 -7.83 -15.14 -46.16
N ARG A 5 -7.92 -16.00 -45.13
CA ARG A 5 -8.69 -15.71 -43.89
C ARG A 5 -7.84 -15.09 -42.78
N VAL A 6 -6.52 -15.27 -42.84
CA VAL A 6 -5.57 -14.63 -41.91
C VAL A 6 -5.42 -13.14 -42.24
N ASN A 7 -5.55 -12.78 -43.52
CA ASN A 7 -5.29 -11.43 -44.00
C ASN A 7 -6.39 -10.41 -43.63
N VAL A 8 -7.62 -10.86 -43.34
CA VAL A 8 -8.73 -9.99 -42.91
C VAL A 8 -8.64 -9.67 -41.41
N PHE A 9 -8.09 -10.58 -40.59
CA PHE A 9 -7.97 -10.39 -39.15
C PHE A 9 -6.94 -9.33 -38.75
N SER A 10 -5.96 -9.05 -39.61
CA SER A 10 -4.90 -8.08 -39.32
C SER A 10 -5.32 -6.63 -39.57
N THR A 11 -6.34 -6.39 -40.40
CA THR A 11 -6.82 -5.04 -40.78
C THR A 11 -7.92 -4.47 -39.87
N VAL A 12 -8.41 -5.23 -38.89
CA VAL A 12 -9.48 -4.78 -37.96
C VAL A 12 -9.04 -4.74 -36.49
N MET A 13 -7.79 -5.09 -36.18
CA MET A 13 -7.25 -4.81 -34.84
C MET A 13 -6.72 -3.38 -34.81
N PRO A 14 -7.26 -2.49 -33.96
CA PRO A 14 -6.61 -1.23 -33.70
C PRO A 14 -5.19 -1.51 -33.20
N HIS A 15 -4.22 -0.81 -33.79
CA HIS A 15 -2.86 -0.75 -33.28
C HIS A 15 -2.94 -0.39 -31.80
N CYS A 16 -2.48 -1.30 -30.94
CA CYS A 16 -2.32 -1.00 -29.52
C CYS A 16 -1.06 -0.15 -29.40
N ASP A 17 -1.21 1.17 -29.53
CA ASP A 17 -0.17 2.12 -29.18
C ASP A 17 0.14 1.95 -27.68
N PRO A 18 1.34 1.48 -27.30
CA PRO A 18 1.71 1.33 -25.90
C PRO A 18 1.76 2.68 -25.15
N ASN A 19 1.70 3.79 -25.89
CA ASN A 19 1.71 5.17 -25.41
C ASN A 19 0.40 5.94 -25.68
N ALA A 20 -0.67 5.31 -26.20
CA ALA A 20 -2.00 5.94 -26.22
C ALA A 20 -2.51 6.07 -24.77
N LEU A 21 -2.42 7.29 -24.26
CA LEU A 21 -2.58 7.75 -22.88
C LEU A 21 -3.98 7.60 -22.27
N THR A 22 -4.59 6.41 -22.26
CA THR A 22 -5.88 6.23 -21.53
C THR A 22 -6.04 4.95 -20.70
N GLY A 23 -5.09 3.99 -20.72
CA GLY A 23 -5.22 2.74 -19.93
C GLY A 23 -3.98 2.24 -19.21
N ALA A 24 -2.77 2.52 -19.72
CA ALA A 24 -1.55 1.92 -19.20
C ALA A 24 -1.06 2.53 -17.87
N THR A 25 -1.28 3.83 -17.66
CA THR A 25 -0.83 4.59 -16.47
C THR A 25 -1.83 4.61 -15.31
N LEU A 26 -3.09 4.24 -15.55
CA LEU A 26 -4.10 4.21 -14.50
C LEU A 26 -3.87 3.01 -13.59
N GLN A 27 -3.86 3.28 -12.29
CA GLN A 27 -3.85 2.25 -11.26
C GLN A 27 -5.00 1.27 -11.53
N ARG A 28 -4.73 -0.03 -11.42
CA ARG A 28 -5.69 -1.10 -11.71
C ARG A 28 -6.03 -1.87 -10.44
N CYS A 29 -7.21 -2.48 -10.44
CA CYS A 29 -7.61 -3.40 -9.38
C CYS A 29 -6.72 -4.66 -9.42
N ASP A 30 -6.08 -5.01 -8.31
CA ASP A 30 -5.25 -6.22 -8.19
C ASP A 30 -6.03 -7.52 -8.50
N HIS A 31 -7.36 -7.51 -8.36
CA HIS A 31 -8.19 -8.69 -8.66
C HIS A 31 -8.67 -8.74 -10.11
N CYS A 32 -9.40 -7.71 -10.56
CA CYS A 32 -10.11 -7.72 -11.84
C CYS A 32 -9.41 -6.92 -12.94
N GLN A 33 -8.26 -6.31 -12.64
CA GLN A 33 -7.41 -5.56 -13.57
C GLN A 33 -8.10 -4.37 -14.26
N ARG A 34 -9.30 -3.97 -13.82
CA ARG A 34 -9.97 -2.75 -14.29
C ARG A 34 -9.25 -1.52 -13.75
N GLY A 35 -8.87 -0.62 -14.64
CA GLY A 35 -8.38 0.73 -14.35
C GLY A 35 -9.45 1.79 -14.62
N GLY A 36 -9.14 3.07 -14.38
CA GLY A 36 -10.04 4.19 -14.68
C GLY A 36 -11.23 4.36 -13.72
N ILE A 37 -11.25 3.59 -12.63
CA ILE A 37 -12.29 3.63 -11.58
C ILE A 37 -11.67 4.01 -10.24
N LYS A 38 -12.46 4.58 -9.32
CA LYS A 38 -12.00 4.88 -7.96
C LYS A 38 -11.62 3.57 -7.26
N LEU A 39 -10.32 3.37 -7.01
CA LEU A 39 -9.81 2.20 -6.32
C LEU A 39 -9.59 2.51 -4.84
N ALA A 40 -10.07 1.64 -3.97
CA ALA A 40 -9.78 1.65 -2.55
C ALA A 40 -8.48 0.89 -2.26
N LYS A 41 -7.57 1.50 -1.50
CA LYS A 41 -6.36 0.83 -1.02
C LYS A 41 -6.71 -0.15 0.11
N CYS A 42 -6.01 -1.27 0.19
CA CYS A 42 -6.14 -2.18 1.33
C CYS A 42 -5.73 -1.48 2.63
N SER A 43 -6.60 -1.42 3.63
CA SER A 43 -6.28 -0.80 4.93
C SER A 43 -5.12 -1.50 5.67
N GLY A 44 -4.92 -2.80 5.41
CA GLY A 44 -3.89 -3.59 6.07
C GLY A 44 -2.47 -3.39 5.53
N CYS A 45 -2.30 -3.20 4.22
CA CYS A 45 -0.99 -3.05 3.58
C CYS A 45 -0.77 -1.75 2.82
N ALA A 46 -1.83 -1.01 2.47
CA ALA A 46 -1.85 0.18 1.61
C ALA A 46 -1.27 0.02 0.19
N LEU A 47 -0.65 -1.12 -0.12
CA LEU A 47 -0.04 -1.41 -1.43
C LEU A 47 -1.06 -1.82 -2.49
N ALA A 48 -1.91 -2.81 -2.18
CA ALA A 48 -2.89 -3.33 -3.13
C ALA A 48 -4.13 -2.42 -3.21
N LYS A 49 -4.69 -2.32 -4.41
CA LYS A 49 -5.83 -1.47 -4.75
C LYS A 49 -6.97 -2.32 -5.31
N PHE A 50 -8.19 -2.05 -4.88
CA PHE A 50 -9.37 -2.81 -5.26
C PHE A 50 -10.51 -1.88 -5.64
N CYS A 51 -11.27 -2.26 -6.67
CA CYS A 51 -12.44 -1.49 -7.09
C CYS A 51 -13.67 -1.71 -6.21
N SER A 52 -13.72 -2.81 -5.45
CA SER A 52 -14.83 -3.12 -4.55
C SER A 52 -14.37 -4.03 -3.41
N ARG A 53 -15.16 -4.07 -2.33
CA ARG A 53 -14.92 -5.00 -1.20
C ARG A 53 -14.95 -6.46 -1.65
N GLU A 54 -15.76 -6.78 -2.65
CA GLU A 54 -15.81 -8.13 -3.24
C GLU A 54 -14.49 -8.50 -3.93
N CYS A 55 -13.92 -7.57 -4.71
CA CYS A 55 -12.62 -7.78 -5.34
C CYS A 55 -11.51 -7.96 -4.31
N GLN A 56 -11.54 -7.17 -3.23
CA GLN A 56 -10.61 -7.34 -2.11
C GLN A 56 -10.78 -8.72 -1.45
N ALA A 57 -12.01 -9.18 -1.19
CA ALA A 57 -12.27 -10.48 -0.57
C ALA A 57 -11.84 -11.67 -1.44
N LYS A 58 -12.06 -11.59 -2.76
CA LYS A 58 -11.60 -12.59 -3.73
C LYS A 58 -10.07 -12.61 -3.82
N ALA A 59 -9.43 -11.44 -3.94
CA ALA A 59 -7.97 -11.34 -3.93
C ALA A 59 -7.37 -11.86 -2.61
N TRP A 60 -8.02 -11.60 -1.47
CA TRP A 60 -7.61 -12.08 -0.16
C TRP A 60 -7.51 -13.61 -0.12
N LYS A 61 -8.54 -14.30 -0.61
CA LYS A 61 -8.55 -15.78 -0.68
C LYS A 61 -7.50 -16.32 -1.65
N ASN A 62 -7.25 -15.63 -2.76
CA ASN A 62 -6.38 -16.13 -3.81
C ASN A 62 -4.88 -15.98 -3.48
N THR A 63 -4.43 -14.76 -3.14
CA THR A 63 -2.99 -14.48 -2.96
C THR A 63 -2.70 -13.34 -1.98
N HIS A 64 -3.60 -12.36 -1.89
CA HIS A 64 -3.34 -11.12 -1.18
C HIS A 64 -3.12 -11.33 0.33
N LYS A 65 -3.66 -12.40 0.94
CA LYS A 65 -3.42 -12.73 2.36
C LYS A 65 -1.93 -12.83 2.69
N TYR A 66 -1.12 -13.42 1.81
CA TYR A 66 0.31 -13.61 2.04
C TYR A 66 1.08 -12.31 1.83
N VAL A 67 0.81 -11.63 0.71
CA VAL A 67 1.43 -10.34 0.37
C VAL A 67 1.10 -9.27 1.41
N CYS A 68 -0.15 -9.21 1.88
CA CYS A 68 -0.60 -8.25 2.88
C CYS A 68 0.07 -8.47 4.23
N LYS A 69 0.27 -9.73 4.64
CA LYS A 69 1.01 -10.05 5.87
C LYS A 69 2.48 -9.66 5.78
N ALA A 70 3.14 -9.94 4.67
CA ALA A 70 4.53 -9.53 4.45
C ALA A 70 4.67 -7.99 4.42
N SER A 71 3.69 -7.31 3.84
CA SER A 71 3.69 -5.86 3.64
C SER A 71 3.18 -5.07 4.85
N LYS A 72 2.56 -5.72 5.84
CA LYS A 72 2.08 -5.09 7.07
C LYS A 72 3.21 -4.40 7.86
N HIS A 73 4.45 -4.86 7.65
CA HIS A 73 5.64 -4.29 8.28
C HIS A 73 6.40 -3.33 7.37
N ARG A 74 5.90 -3.02 6.17
CA ARG A 74 6.44 -1.98 5.30
C ARG A 74 5.67 -0.69 5.55
N PHE A 75 6.19 0.14 6.45
CA PHE A 75 5.76 1.53 6.55
C PHE A 75 6.64 2.39 5.63
N GLU A 76 5.99 3.25 4.85
CA GLU A 76 6.67 4.26 4.04
C GLU A 76 7.04 5.44 4.96
N GLU A 77 8.13 6.13 4.65
CA GLU A 77 8.52 7.36 5.34
C GLU A 77 7.37 8.39 5.21
N GLY A 78 7.02 9.05 6.31
CA GLY A 78 5.84 9.93 6.41
C GLY A 78 4.53 9.21 6.77
N THR A 79 4.49 7.88 6.89
CA THR A 79 3.26 7.17 7.28
C THR A 79 2.88 7.47 8.72
N GLN A 80 1.63 7.90 8.96
CA GLN A 80 1.08 8.04 10.31
C GLN A 80 0.72 6.68 10.91
N VAL A 81 1.28 6.39 12.08
CA VAL A 81 1.10 5.16 12.82
C VAL A 81 0.73 5.46 14.27
N VAL A 82 -0.10 4.63 14.86
CA VAL A 82 -0.43 4.68 16.28
C VAL A 82 0.40 3.65 17.01
N LEU A 83 0.93 4.05 18.16
CA LEU A 83 1.81 3.23 18.97
C LEU A 83 1.02 2.34 19.92
N TYR A 84 1.40 1.07 20.00
CA TYR A 84 0.86 0.10 20.95
C TYR A 84 1.94 -0.85 21.43
N GLY A 85 1.77 -1.42 22.63
CA GLY A 85 2.68 -2.48 23.13
C GLY A 85 4.09 -2.02 23.47
N LEU A 86 4.36 -0.71 23.60
CA LEU A 86 5.64 -0.22 24.11
C LEU A 86 5.74 -0.49 25.61
N VAL A 87 6.76 -1.26 26.01
CA VAL A 87 7.06 -1.55 27.43
C VAL A 87 7.92 -0.44 28.04
N LYS A 88 9.01 -0.03 27.36
CA LYS A 88 9.94 1.01 27.84
C LYS A 88 9.41 2.44 27.70
N ALA A 89 8.39 2.62 26.87
CA ALA A 89 7.88 3.93 26.47
C ALA A 89 6.34 3.92 26.50
N ALA A 90 5.76 3.27 27.53
CA ALA A 90 4.33 3.00 27.62
C ALA A 90 3.48 4.27 27.62
N GLN A 91 4.03 5.39 28.10
CA GLN A 91 3.42 6.73 28.06
C GLN A 91 3.07 7.24 26.65
N HIS A 92 3.64 6.62 25.62
CA HIS A 92 3.39 6.97 24.22
C HIS A 92 2.41 6.00 23.53
N ASN A 93 1.96 4.93 24.21
CA ASN A 93 0.92 4.06 23.66
C ASN A 93 -0.38 4.86 23.46
N GLY A 94 -1.04 4.67 22.32
CA GLY A 94 -2.22 5.44 21.90
C GLY A 94 -1.90 6.78 21.21
N LYS A 95 -0.66 7.25 21.25
CA LYS A 95 -0.25 8.46 20.51
C LYS A 95 -0.01 8.16 19.04
N THR A 96 -0.30 9.14 18.18
CA THR A 96 0.04 9.09 16.75
C THR A 96 1.48 9.55 16.58
N ALA A 97 2.24 8.81 15.80
CA ALA A 97 3.61 9.10 15.40
C ALA A 97 3.73 9.02 13.88
N VAL A 98 4.76 9.65 13.31
CA VAL A 98 5.08 9.60 11.89
C VAL A 98 6.32 8.74 11.72
N VAL A 99 6.29 7.79 10.79
CA VAL A 99 7.47 6.98 10.46
C VAL A 99 8.49 7.84 9.74
N VAL A 100 9.69 7.97 10.31
CA VAL A 100 10.78 8.77 9.71
C VAL A 100 11.62 7.92 8.79
N LYS A 101 12.15 6.80 9.30
CA LYS A 101 13.03 5.90 8.54
C LYS A 101 13.01 4.48 9.11
N PHE A 102 13.36 3.50 8.28
CA PHE A 102 13.58 2.12 8.71
C PHE A 102 15.07 1.86 8.96
N LEU A 103 15.40 1.28 10.12
CA LEU A 103 16.76 0.84 10.47
C LEU A 103 16.89 -0.66 10.19
N PRO A 104 17.45 -1.06 9.03
CA PRO A 104 17.59 -2.48 8.68
C PRO A 104 18.51 -3.23 9.65
N GLU A 105 19.48 -2.55 10.25
CA GLU A 105 20.43 -3.13 11.21
C GLU A 105 19.75 -3.72 12.44
N THR A 106 18.69 -3.07 12.93
CA THR A 106 17.97 -3.49 14.13
C THR A 106 16.59 -4.05 13.83
N GLY A 107 16.15 -3.99 12.57
CA GLY A 107 14.77 -4.33 12.16
C GLY A 107 13.71 -3.43 12.81
N ARG A 108 14.07 -2.18 13.16
CA ARG A 108 13.21 -1.22 13.87
C ARG A 108 12.89 -0.03 12.98
N PHE A 109 11.74 0.58 13.23
CA PHE A 109 11.34 1.84 12.63
C PHE A 109 11.66 2.99 13.57
N CYS A 110 12.35 4.00 13.05
CA CYS A 110 12.40 5.31 13.69
C CYS A 110 11.08 6.02 13.41
N ILE A 111 10.42 6.43 14.47
CA ILE A 111 9.20 7.22 14.43
C ILE A 111 9.43 8.53 15.16
N GLU A 112 8.68 9.54 14.77
CA GLU A 112 8.69 10.85 15.38
C GLU A 112 7.29 11.17 15.88
N LEU A 113 7.18 11.52 17.16
CA LEU A 113 5.92 11.96 17.75
C LEU A 113 5.83 13.49 17.64
N PRO A 114 4.69 14.02 17.16
CA PRO A 114 4.46 15.45 17.20
C PRO A 114 4.45 15.92 18.67
N PRO A 115 4.88 17.17 18.92
CA PRO A 115 4.87 17.72 20.27
C PRO A 115 3.44 17.82 20.80
N ASN A 116 3.26 17.64 22.12
CA ASN A 116 1.94 17.76 22.73
C ASN A 116 1.56 19.24 22.93
N SER A 117 2.56 20.13 23.02
CA SER A 117 2.40 21.56 23.24
C SER A 117 3.24 22.36 22.23
N GLU A 118 2.73 23.52 21.80
CA GLU A 118 3.45 24.46 20.93
C GLU A 118 4.73 24.96 21.62
N GLY A 119 5.88 24.38 21.26
CA GLY A 119 7.20 24.68 21.85
C GLY A 119 8.01 23.47 22.30
N GLU A 120 7.44 22.26 22.34
CA GLU A 120 8.19 21.04 22.63
C GLU A 120 8.89 20.52 21.35
N SER A 121 10.09 19.96 21.51
CA SER A 121 10.78 19.28 20.40
C SER A 121 10.10 17.94 20.09
N PRO A 122 10.03 17.53 18.82
CA PRO A 122 9.47 16.25 18.44
C PRO A 122 10.27 15.09 19.06
N ILE A 123 9.57 14.08 19.57
CA ILE A 123 10.21 12.95 20.26
C ILE A 123 10.47 11.85 19.24
N GLN A 124 11.74 11.52 19.01
CA GLN A 124 12.12 10.42 18.14
C GLN A 124 12.28 9.11 18.92
N LEU A 125 11.59 8.05 18.50
CA LEU A 125 11.67 6.72 19.13
C LEU A 125 12.00 5.66 18.09
N SER A 126 12.69 4.60 18.51
CA SER A 126 12.96 3.42 17.67
C SER A 126 12.15 2.22 18.17
N THR A 127 11.19 1.76 17.38
CA THR A 127 10.27 0.69 17.79
C THR A 127 10.16 -0.43 16.76
N LYS A 128 9.76 -1.61 17.22
CA LYS A 128 9.51 -2.75 16.34
C LYS A 128 8.27 -2.47 15.48
N PRO A 129 8.20 -2.98 14.25
CA PRO A 129 7.01 -2.83 13.40
C PRO A 129 5.74 -3.44 14.00
N GLN A 130 5.89 -4.38 14.96
CA GLN A 130 4.78 -4.99 15.69
C GLN A 130 4.03 -4.00 16.59
N ASN A 131 4.73 -2.96 17.06
CA ASN A 131 4.19 -1.93 17.93
C ASN A 131 3.59 -0.75 17.15
N LEU A 132 3.60 -0.84 15.81
CA LEU A 132 3.10 0.19 14.91
C LEU A 132 1.82 -0.30 14.24
N GLN A 133 0.76 0.48 14.36
CA GLN A 133 -0.49 0.24 13.62
C GLN A 133 -0.79 1.43 12.74
N ARG A 134 -1.17 1.22 11.46
CA ARG A 134 -1.59 2.34 10.61
C ARG A 134 -2.85 2.97 11.18
N LYS A 135 -2.87 4.30 11.27
CA LYS A 135 -4.09 5.05 11.58
C LYS A 135 -5.03 4.92 10.38
N MET A 136 -6.23 4.37 10.60
CA MET A 136 -7.28 4.27 9.57
C MET A 136 -8.02 5.59 9.41
#